data_AF-A0A1F7BWQ5-F1
#
_entry.id   AF-A0A1F7BWQ5-F1
#
_cell.length_a   1.000
_cell.length_b   1.000
_cell.length_c   1.000
_cell.angle_alpha   90.00
_cell.angle_beta   90.00
_cell.angle_gamma   90.00
#
_symmetry.space_group_name_H-M   'P 1'
#
loop_
_entity.id
_entity.type
_entity.pdbx_description
1 polymer ?
#
loop_
_entity_poly.entity_id
_entity_poly.type
_entity_poly.pdbx_seq_one_letter_code
_entity_poly.pdbx_strand_id
1 'polypeptide(L)'
;MTDLSPGFWRRGGLAFFICGLVLCVASVGLLVAHTRVFSEKRNTAVMIGTILPELKTRVAILAANTEAEQIFEKNALTSREEQAAIFVLPENPSGTRVARVLQQIVNSMNKKTKADPVSISKISFAHNAANFGSIKTLSGSIMLSGNYQSVARLLQILFFSGDMMVKDALSGDIRDEILLAVESSAPMSLPAAENFLYMDFLQYASDPDGYENQMVRDMPARTAVEIKTALLESGVSRIRAALSPVASDLLDGNAWPLPLMRVDYVSRQGQIWKIDFTVFGR
;
A
#
# COMPACT_ATOMS: atom_id res chain seq x y z
N MET A 1 60.17 68.26 56.76
CA MET A 1 60.84 66.96 56.88
C MET A 1 59.97 66.07 57.73
N THR A 2 59.12 65.28 57.10
CA THR A 2 58.19 64.38 57.78
C THR A 2 58.90 63.09 58.15
N ASP A 3 59.21 62.94 59.44
CA ASP A 3 59.70 61.72 60.04
C ASP A 3 58.64 60.61 59.90
N LEU A 4 58.88 59.71 58.95
CA LEU A 4 58.11 58.47 58.80
C LEU A 4 58.55 57.53 59.92
N SER A 5 57.67 57.36 60.91
CA SER A 5 57.91 56.43 62.02
C SER A 5 58.26 55.01 61.50
N PRO A 6 59.28 54.34 62.07
CA PRO A 6 59.74 53.02 61.61
C PRO A 6 58.71 51.89 61.82
N GLY A 7 57.56 52.17 62.45
CA GLY A 7 56.45 51.23 62.64
C GLY A 7 55.48 51.13 61.45
N PHE A 8 55.46 52.11 60.54
CA PHE A 8 54.49 52.16 59.43
C PHE A 8 54.81 51.13 58.33
N TRP A 9 56.09 50.97 57.98
CA TRP A 9 56.55 50.00 56.98
C TRP A 9 56.31 48.54 57.40
N ARG A 10 56.35 48.25 58.71
CA ARG A 10 56.20 46.89 59.23
C ARG A 10 54.74 46.41 59.24
N ARG A 11 53.77 47.30 59.50
CA ARG A 11 52.33 46.98 59.42
C ARG A 11 51.79 47.06 57.99
N GLY A 12 52.27 48.00 57.18
CA GLY A 12 51.93 48.10 55.76
C GLY A 12 52.39 46.89 54.95
N GLY A 13 53.64 46.46 55.13
CA GLY A 13 54.18 45.29 54.43
C GLY A 13 53.38 44.02 54.68
N LEU A 14 52.98 43.76 55.94
CA LEU A 14 52.20 42.57 56.31
C LEU A 14 50.80 42.58 55.67
N ALA A 15 50.14 43.73 55.59
CA ALA A 15 48.86 43.89 54.90
C ALA A 15 48.98 43.65 53.38
N PHE A 16 50.05 44.13 52.74
CA PHE A 16 50.34 43.85 51.33
C PHE A 16 50.59 42.37 51.07
N PHE A 17 51.33 41.68 51.95
CA PHE A 17 51.55 40.23 51.84
C PHE A 17 50.26 39.42 52.01
N ILE A 18 49.40 39.77 52.97
CA ILE A 18 48.11 39.10 53.17
C ILE A 18 47.20 39.34 51.97
N CYS A 19 47.11 40.58 51.48
CA CYS A 19 46.30 40.91 50.30
C CYS A 19 46.79 40.18 49.04
N GLY A 20 48.11 40.14 48.82
CA GLY A 20 48.72 39.37 47.73
C GLY A 20 48.44 37.88 47.83
N LEU A 21 48.49 37.31 49.03
CA LEU A 21 48.19 35.90 49.27
C LEU A 21 46.70 35.58 49.02
N VAL A 22 45.79 36.45 49.46
CA VAL A 22 44.35 36.32 49.18
C VAL A 22 44.06 36.40 47.68
N LEU A 23 44.70 37.33 46.96
CA LEU A 23 44.55 37.45 45.51
C LEU A 23 45.11 36.20 44.78
N CYS A 24 46.24 35.65 45.23
CA CYS A 24 46.78 34.41 44.68
C CYS A 24 45.83 33.23 44.91
N VAL A 25 45.30 33.06 46.13
CA VAL A 25 44.33 31.99 46.44
C VAL A 25 43.05 32.15 45.63
N ALA A 26 42.54 33.37 45.49
CA ALA A 26 41.37 33.67 44.66
C ALA A 26 41.62 33.35 43.18
N SER A 27 42.78 33.71 42.64
CA SER A 27 43.17 33.42 41.26
C SER A 27 43.26 31.91 41.00
N VAL A 28 43.90 31.16 41.92
CA VAL A 28 43.96 29.69 41.84
C VAL A 28 42.56 29.08 41.92
N GLY A 29 41.70 29.57 42.81
CA GLY A 29 40.31 29.10 42.93
C GLY A 29 39.51 29.32 41.63
N LEU A 30 39.69 30.47 41.00
CA LEU A 30 39.02 30.83 39.75
C LEU A 30 39.52 29.98 38.57
N LEU A 31 40.83 29.70 38.51
CA LEU A 31 41.43 28.76 37.55
C LEU A 31 40.88 27.33 37.72
N VAL A 32 40.74 26.85 38.96
CA VAL A 32 40.18 25.52 39.24
C VAL A 32 38.70 25.46 38.86
N ALA A 33 37.92 26.49 39.16
CA ALA A 33 36.52 26.56 38.74
C ALA A 33 36.39 26.56 37.21
N HIS A 34 37.22 27.35 36.53
CA HIS A 34 37.20 27.45 35.06
C HIS A 34 37.63 26.14 34.38
N THR A 35 38.64 25.45 34.92
CA THR A 35 39.07 24.14 34.39
C THR A 35 38.01 23.05 34.59
N ARG A 36 37.27 23.07 35.71
CA ARG A 36 36.13 22.15 35.92
C ARG A 36 35.02 22.38 34.91
N VAL A 37 34.57 23.63 34.74
CA VAL A 37 33.52 23.99 33.77
C VAL A 37 33.98 23.67 32.34
N PHE A 38 35.24 23.93 32.01
CA PHE A 38 35.79 23.61 30.70
C PHE A 38 35.87 22.09 30.46
N SER A 39 36.25 21.31 31.47
CA SER A 39 36.28 19.85 31.39
C SER A 39 34.88 19.25 31.21
N GLU A 40 33.88 19.78 31.91
CA GLU A 40 32.50 19.32 31.80
C GLU A 40 31.92 19.60 30.41
N LYS A 41 32.10 20.83 29.89
CA LYS A 41 31.71 21.20 28.52
C LYS A 41 32.46 20.38 27.46
N ARG A 42 33.75 20.09 27.67
CA ARG A 42 34.54 19.23 26.77
C ARG A 42 33.98 17.81 26.74
N ASN A 43 33.62 17.23 27.89
CA ASN A 43 33.05 15.89 27.95
C ASN A 43 31.67 15.83 27.26
N THR A 44 30.80 16.82 27.43
CA THR A 44 29.52 16.90 26.72
C THR A 44 29.72 17.04 25.21
N ALA A 45 30.67 17.88 24.77
CA ALA A 45 30.97 18.06 23.34
C ALA A 45 31.55 16.79 22.70
N VAL A 46 32.41 16.06 23.43
CA VAL A 46 32.94 14.76 22.96
C VAL A 46 31.82 13.73 22.85
N MET A 47 30.92 13.65 23.84
CA MET A 47 29.77 12.74 23.80
C MET A 47 28.83 13.05 22.62
N ILE A 48 28.51 14.31 22.39
CA ILE A 48 27.71 14.75 21.22
C ILE A 48 28.44 14.41 19.92
N GLY A 49 29.75 14.66 19.86
CA GLY A 49 30.60 14.33 18.71
C GLY A 49 30.65 12.84 18.39
N THR A 50 30.48 11.96 19.39
CA THR A 50 30.43 10.51 19.19
C THR A 50 29.05 9.99 18.73
N ILE A 51 27.95 10.67 19.10
CA ILE A 51 26.58 10.25 18.76
C ILE A 51 26.15 10.82 17.39
N LEU A 52 26.68 11.99 17.01
CA LEU A 52 26.32 12.66 15.75
C LEU A 52 26.57 11.82 14.48
N PRO A 53 27.68 11.06 14.35
CA PRO A 53 27.92 10.20 13.19
C PRO A 53 26.87 9.10 13.07
N GLU A 54 26.48 8.49 14.19
CA GLU A 54 25.47 7.44 14.23
C GLU A 54 24.08 7.96 13.84
N LEU A 55 23.71 9.16 14.31
CA LEU A 55 22.46 9.79 13.88
C LEU A 55 22.48 10.15 12.40
N LYS A 56 23.61 10.65 11.88
CA LYS A 56 23.77 10.95 10.44
C LYS A 56 23.67 9.70 9.58
N THR A 57 24.26 8.59 9.99
CA THR A 57 24.14 7.32 9.26
C THR A 57 22.71 6.80 9.31
N ARG A 58 22.02 6.86 10.45
CA ARG A 58 20.59 6.48 10.54
C ARG A 58 19.71 7.33 9.64
N VAL A 59 19.88 8.65 9.62
CA VAL A 59 19.12 9.54 8.74
C VAL A 59 19.42 9.26 7.27
N ALA A 60 20.70 9.03 6.91
CA ALA A 60 21.08 8.69 5.54
C ALA A 60 20.49 7.34 5.09
N ILE A 61 20.47 6.33 5.97
CA ILE A 61 19.84 5.03 5.69
C ILE A 61 18.33 5.19 5.54
N LEU A 62 17.66 5.95 6.41
CA LEU A 62 16.23 6.21 6.31
C LEU A 62 15.90 6.95 5.01
N ALA A 63 16.67 7.97 4.65
CA ALA A 63 16.51 8.70 3.40
C ALA A 63 16.69 7.78 2.17
N ALA A 64 17.74 6.94 2.18
CA ALA A 64 17.98 5.97 1.13
C ALA A 64 16.85 4.93 1.02
N ASN A 65 16.29 4.48 2.14
CA ASN A 65 15.14 3.57 2.14
C ASN A 65 13.89 4.25 1.56
N THR A 66 13.61 5.49 1.94
CA THR A 66 12.45 6.23 1.39
C THR A 66 12.60 6.49 -0.12
N GLU A 67 13.81 6.80 -0.59
CA GLU A 67 14.07 6.98 -2.03
C GLU A 67 13.96 5.65 -2.78
N ALA A 68 14.47 4.56 -2.20
CA ALA A 68 14.34 3.23 -2.78
C ALA A 68 12.86 2.80 -2.88
N GLU A 69 12.07 3.00 -1.83
CA GLU A 69 10.62 2.74 -1.81
C GLU A 69 9.91 3.53 -2.92
N GLN A 70 10.18 4.83 -3.05
CA GLN A 70 9.60 5.65 -4.12
C GLN A 70 9.96 5.14 -5.52
N ILE A 71 11.22 4.71 -5.72
CA ILE A 71 11.66 4.13 -7.00
C ILE A 71 10.96 2.79 -7.26
N PHE A 72 10.82 1.93 -6.24
CA PHE A 72 10.12 0.65 -6.37
C PHE A 72 8.63 0.84 -6.65
N GLU A 73 7.96 1.77 -5.98
CA GLU A 73 6.56 2.11 -6.23
C GLU A 73 6.37 2.63 -7.65
N LYS A 74 7.22 3.55 -8.10
CA LYS A 74 7.16 4.09 -9.46
C LYS A 74 7.37 3.00 -10.51
N ASN A 75 8.38 2.14 -10.32
CA ASN A 75 8.65 1.03 -11.24
C ASN A 75 7.52 -0.01 -11.22
N ALA A 76 6.95 -0.29 -10.05
CA ALA A 76 5.81 -1.18 -9.91
C ALA A 76 4.57 -0.61 -10.62
N LEU A 77 4.31 0.69 -10.49
CA LEU A 77 3.24 1.37 -11.22
C LEU A 77 3.47 1.31 -12.74
N THR A 78 4.64 1.65 -13.23
CA THR A 78 4.95 1.57 -14.68
C THR A 78 4.84 0.13 -15.19
N SER A 79 5.34 -0.86 -14.45
CA SER A 79 5.21 -2.26 -14.82
C SER A 79 3.75 -2.72 -14.83
N ARG A 80 2.94 -2.26 -13.87
CA ARG A 80 1.49 -2.51 -13.83
C ARG A 80 0.75 -1.82 -14.98
N GLU A 81 1.15 -0.60 -15.36
CA GLU A 81 0.60 0.12 -16.52
C GLU A 81 0.94 -0.60 -17.83
N GLU A 82 2.17 -1.09 -17.99
CA GLU A 82 2.58 -1.90 -19.13
C GLU A 82 1.81 -3.23 -19.18
N GLN A 83 1.66 -3.91 -18.04
CA GLN A 83 0.84 -5.12 -17.94
C GLN A 83 -0.63 -4.83 -18.27
N ALA A 84 -1.19 -3.71 -17.78
CA ALA A 84 -2.55 -3.30 -18.12
C ALA A 84 -2.69 -3.00 -19.62
N ALA A 85 -1.73 -2.31 -20.22
CA ALA A 85 -1.74 -2.02 -21.65
C ALA A 85 -1.66 -3.29 -22.51
N ILE A 86 -0.84 -4.28 -22.11
CA ILE A 86 -0.68 -5.52 -22.87
C ILE A 86 -1.86 -6.48 -22.64
N PHE A 87 -2.33 -6.61 -21.40
CA PHE A 87 -3.26 -7.66 -21.00
C PHE A 87 -4.70 -7.17 -20.80
N VAL A 88 -4.93 -5.95 -20.33
CA VAL A 88 -6.30 -5.45 -20.13
C VAL A 88 -6.85 -4.81 -21.40
N LEU A 89 -6.05 -3.97 -22.07
CA LEU A 89 -6.46 -3.24 -23.27
C LEU A 89 -5.48 -3.41 -24.44
N PRO A 90 -5.36 -4.62 -25.01
CA PRO A 90 -4.38 -4.93 -26.06
C PRO A 90 -4.66 -4.13 -27.35
N GLU A 91 -3.63 -3.90 -28.16
CA GLU A 91 -3.76 -3.25 -29.48
C GLU A 91 -4.73 -3.97 -30.43
N ASN A 92 -4.96 -5.27 -30.25
CA ASN A 92 -5.98 -6.00 -30.99
C ASN A 92 -6.73 -6.93 -30.03
N PRO A 93 -8.05 -6.75 -29.83
CA PRO A 93 -8.83 -7.63 -28.96
C PRO A 93 -8.83 -9.06 -29.53
N SER A 94 -8.49 -10.03 -28.70
CA SER A 94 -8.36 -11.45 -29.09
C SER A 94 -9.51 -12.30 -28.56
N GLY A 95 -10.41 -12.72 -29.46
CA GLY A 95 -11.49 -13.64 -29.11
C GLY A 95 -10.98 -14.98 -28.57
N THR A 96 -9.85 -15.49 -29.08
CA THR A 96 -9.23 -16.74 -28.61
C THR A 96 -8.79 -16.65 -27.16
N ARG A 97 -8.20 -15.52 -26.75
CA ARG A 97 -7.81 -15.32 -25.35
C ARG A 97 -9.04 -15.25 -24.45
N VAL A 98 -10.05 -14.48 -24.84
CA VAL A 98 -11.31 -14.38 -24.09
C VAL A 98 -11.99 -15.73 -23.94
N ALA A 99 -12.07 -16.52 -25.01
CA ALA A 99 -12.63 -17.87 -24.97
C ALA A 99 -11.86 -18.79 -24.00
N ARG A 100 -10.53 -18.74 -24.00
CA ARG A 100 -9.69 -19.52 -23.08
C ARG A 100 -9.93 -19.13 -21.62
N VAL A 101 -9.95 -17.83 -21.34
CA VAL A 101 -10.18 -17.29 -19.99
C VAL A 101 -11.58 -17.68 -19.50
N LEU A 102 -12.61 -17.50 -20.32
CA LEU A 102 -13.99 -17.91 -19.99
C LEU A 102 -14.09 -19.41 -19.70
N GLN A 103 -13.46 -20.23 -20.53
CA GLN A 103 -13.44 -21.68 -20.32
C GLN A 103 -12.72 -22.06 -19.02
N GLN A 104 -11.61 -21.39 -18.70
CA GLN A 104 -10.87 -21.61 -17.47
C GLN A 104 -11.70 -21.22 -16.24
N ILE A 105 -12.37 -20.05 -16.26
CA ILE A 105 -13.27 -19.63 -15.19
C ILE A 105 -14.35 -20.69 -14.95
N VAL A 106 -15.05 -21.13 -16.00
CA VAL A 106 -16.12 -22.13 -15.89
C VAL A 106 -15.57 -23.47 -15.36
N ASN A 107 -14.42 -23.91 -15.86
CA ASN A 107 -13.78 -25.14 -15.38
C ASN A 107 -13.43 -25.04 -13.88
N SER A 108 -12.88 -23.91 -13.43
CA SER A 108 -12.53 -23.66 -12.04
C SER A 108 -13.75 -23.58 -11.13
N MET A 109 -14.82 -22.94 -11.58
CA MET A 109 -16.10 -22.92 -10.86
C MET A 109 -16.66 -24.34 -10.66
N ASN A 110 -16.62 -25.17 -11.71
CA ASN A 110 -17.12 -26.54 -11.67
C ASN A 110 -16.27 -27.48 -10.80
N LYS A 111 -14.95 -27.28 -10.73
CA LYS A 111 -14.07 -28.07 -9.85
C LYS A 111 -14.46 -27.93 -8.38
N LYS A 112 -14.72 -26.70 -7.92
CA LYS A 112 -15.07 -26.42 -6.51
C LYS A 112 -16.57 -26.61 -6.24
N THR A 113 -17.43 -26.31 -7.20
CA THR A 113 -18.90 -26.35 -7.04
C THR A 113 -19.48 -27.52 -7.83
N LYS A 114 -19.38 -28.74 -7.28
CA LYS A 114 -19.85 -29.98 -7.95
C LYS A 114 -21.38 -30.06 -8.11
N ALA A 115 -22.13 -29.32 -7.30
CA ALA A 115 -23.60 -29.41 -7.24
C ALA A 115 -24.30 -28.68 -8.40
N ASP A 116 -23.72 -27.59 -8.91
CA ASP A 116 -24.38 -26.70 -9.88
C ASP A 116 -23.44 -26.35 -11.04
N PRO A 117 -23.14 -27.30 -11.94
CA PRO A 117 -22.19 -27.08 -13.02
C PRO A 117 -22.73 -26.07 -14.03
N VAL A 118 -21.82 -25.23 -14.55
CA VAL A 118 -22.05 -24.38 -15.72
C VAL A 118 -21.35 -25.01 -16.90
N SER A 119 -22.01 -25.08 -18.04
CA SER A 119 -21.36 -25.48 -19.29
C SER A 119 -21.49 -24.37 -20.32
N ILE A 120 -20.41 -24.16 -21.07
CA ILE A 120 -20.40 -23.26 -22.22
C ILE A 120 -20.78 -24.11 -23.44
N SER A 121 -21.91 -23.82 -24.05
CA SER A 121 -22.35 -24.54 -25.26
C SER A 121 -21.76 -23.94 -26.52
N LYS A 122 -21.57 -22.61 -26.57
CA LYS A 122 -21.00 -21.93 -27.74
C LYS A 122 -20.40 -20.59 -27.33
N ILE A 123 -19.23 -20.27 -27.90
CA ILE A 123 -18.66 -18.93 -27.90
C ILE A 123 -18.52 -18.51 -29.36
N SER A 124 -19.03 -17.34 -29.72
CA SER A 124 -18.83 -16.75 -31.05
C SER A 124 -18.38 -15.31 -30.94
N PHE A 125 -17.53 -14.89 -31.86
CA PHE A 125 -17.04 -13.52 -31.97
C PHE A 125 -17.37 -12.99 -33.37
N ALA A 126 -17.51 -11.68 -33.49
CA ALA A 126 -17.53 -11.02 -34.78
C ALA A 126 -16.24 -11.34 -35.56
N HIS A 127 -16.34 -11.41 -36.89
CA HIS A 127 -15.18 -11.73 -37.73
C HIS A 127 -14.10 -10.65 -37.67
N ASN A 128 -14.50 -9.39 -37.54
CA ASN A 128 -13.60 -8.24 -37.51
C ASN A 128 -13.90 -7.38 -36.28
N ALA A 129 -12.85 -6.81 -35.69
CA ALA A 129 -13.00 -5.78 -34.68
C ALA A 129 -13.51 -4.48 -35.34
N ALA A 130 -14.45 -3.81 -34.69
CA ALA A 130 -14.94 -2.50 -35.09
C ALA A 130 -14.08 -1.41 -34.45
N ASN A 131 -13.72 -0.39 -35.23
CA ASN A 131 -12.94 0.76 -34.76
C ASN A 131 -13.89 1.89 -34.34
N PHE A 132 -13.77 2.32 -33.08
CA PHE A 132 -14.44 3.50 -32.53
C PHE A 132 -13.37 4.50 -32.10
N GLY A 133 -12.88 5.33 -33.04
CA GLY A 133 -11.79 6.27 -32.79
C GLY A 133 -10.48 5.53 -32.51
N SER A 134 -9.89 5.76 -31.34
CA SER A 134 -8.66 5.11 -30.85
C SER A 134 -8.91 3.83 -30.05
N ILE A 135 -10.11 3.25 -30.15
CA ILE A 135 -10.51 2.05 -29.42
C ILE A 135 -11.02 1.03 -30.42
N LYS A 136 -10.47 -0.19 -30.36
CA LYS A 136 -10.97 -1.34 -31.10
C LYS A 136 -11.92 -2.14 -30.23
N THR A 137 -13.01 -2.62 -30.81
CA THR A 137 -14.03 -3.39 -30.10
C THR A 137 -14.30 -4.68 -30.82
N LEU A 138 -14.38 -5.79 -30.09
CA LEU A 138 -14.74 -7.10 -30.62
C LEU A 138 -16.00 -7.57 -29.91
N SER A 139 -17.13 -7.55 -30.62
CA SER A 139 -18.37 -8.10 -30.10
C SER A 139 -18.31 -9.62 -30.07
N GLY A 140 -18.74 -10.20 -28.96
CA GLY A 140 -18.83 -11.63 -28.73
C GLY A 140 -20.18 -12.00 -28.12
N SER A 141 -20.54 -13.26 -28.28
CA SER A 141 -21.71 -13.84 -27.64
C SER A 141 -21.34 -15.22 -27.09
N ILE A 142 -21.74 -15.48 -25.86
CA ILE A 142 -21.58 -16.78 -25.23
C ILE A 142 -22.95 -17.35 -24.88
N MET A 143 -23.12 -18.64 -25.17
CA MET A 143 -24.26 -19.43 -24.75
C MET A 143 -23.80 -20.38 -23.64
N LEU A 144 -24.50 -20.35 -22.51
CA LEU A 144 -24.25 -21.17 -21.33
C LEU A 144 -25.51 -21.95 -20.97
N SER A 145 -25.32 -23.09 -20.32
CA SER A 145 -26.38 -23.75 -19.57
C SER A 145 -25.96 -23.95 -18.12
N GLY A 146 -26.89 -23.73 -17.19
CA GLY A 146 -26.62 -23.82 -15.76
C GLY A 146 -27.70 -23.16 -14.91
N ASN A 147 -27.61 -23.40 -13.61
CA ASN A 147 -28.46 -22.76 -12.61
C ASN A 147 -28.21 -21.23 -12.58
N TYR A 148 -29.25 -20.47 -12.20
CA TYR A 148 -29.19 -19.02 -12.01
C TYR A 148 -28.01 -18.58 -11.16
N GLN A 149 -27.76 -19.25 -10.03
CA GLN A 149 -26.69 -18.87 -9.10
C GLN A 149 -25.30 -18.95 -9.74
N SER A 150 -25.02 -20.03 -10.47
CA SER A 150 -23.73 -20.22 -11.12
C SER A 150 -23.52 -19.26 -12.30
N VAL A 151 -24.58 -18.97 -13.07
CA VAL A 151 -24.52 -17.96 -14.14
C VAL A 151 -24.36 -16.55 -13.58
N ALA A 152 -25.07 -16.22 -12.48
CA ALA A 152 -24.93 -14.95 -11.81
C ALA A 152 -23.51 -14.74 -11.26
N ARG A 153 -22.89 -15.79 -10.71
CA ARG A 153 -21.48 -15.73 -10.28
C ARG A 153 -20.53 -15.51 -11.45
N LEU A 154 -20.73 -16.19 -12.58
CA LEU A 154 -19.93 -15.94 -13.78
C LEU A 154 -20.06 -14.49 -14.24
N LEU A 155 -21.28 -13.95 -14.28
CA LEU A 155 -21.52 -12.54 -14.61
C LEU A 155 -20.82 -11.58 -13.63
N GLN A 156 -20.81 -11.89 -12.33
CA GLN A 156 -20.06 -11.10 -11.34
C GLN A 156 -18.55 -11.12 -11.61
N ILE A 157 -17.98 -12.27 -11.96
CA ILE A 157 -16.56 -12.37 -12.34
C ILE A 157 -16.28 -11.51 -13.57
N LEU A 158 -17.16 -11.53 -14.58
CA LEU A 158 -17.02 -10.70 -15.78
C LEU A 158 -17.20 -9.21 -15.48
N PHE A 159 -17.97 -8.85 -14.46
CA PHE A 159 -18.12 -7.46 -14.05
C PHE A 159 -16.81 -6.88 -13.52
N PHE A 160 -15.97 -7.69 -12.89
CA PHE A 160 -14.63 -7.29 -12.44
C PHE A 160 -13.59 -7.27 -13.59
N SER A 161 -14.00 -7.40 -14.85
CA SER A 161 -13.05 -7.30 -15.96
C SER A 161 -12.60 -5.85 -16.15
N GLY A 162 -11.29 -5.62 -16.03
CA GLY A 162 -10.69 -4.30 -16.18
C GLY A 162 -10.38 -3.59 -14.86
N ASP A 163 -11.03 -4.00 -13.76
CA ASP A 163 -10.65 -3.60 -12.42
C ASP A 163 -9.53 -4.52 -11.92
N MET A 164 -8.50 -3.94 -11.32
CA MET A 164 -7.32 -4.71 -10.90
C MET A 164 -7.13 -4.70 -9.39
N MET A 165 -7.48 -3.60 -8.72
CA MET A 165 -7.11 -3.37 -7.32
C MET A 165 -8.32 -3.26 -6.39
N VAL A 166 -8.17 -3.65 -5.12
CA VAL A 166 -9.21 -3.55 -4.08
C VAL A 166 -9.88 -2.16 -4.05
N LYS A 167 -9.10 -1.10 -4.19
CA LYS A 167 -9.59 0.29 -4.24
C LYS A 167 -10.57 0.57 -5.39
N ASP A 168 -10.47 -0.15 -6.51
CA ASP A 168 -11.28 0.09 -7.71
C ASP A 168 -12.72 -0.40 -7.48
N ALA A 169 -12.93 -1.34 -6.57
CA ALA A 169 -14.26 -1.78 -6.16
C ALA A 169 -14.91 -0.87 -5.11
N LEU A 170 -14.16 0.08 -4.55
CA LEU A 170 -14.66 1.02 -3.55
C LEU A 170 -14.99 2.36 -4.22
N SER A 171 -16.10 2.98 -3.84
CA SER A 171 -16.32 4.39 -4.18
C SER A 171 -15.26 5.27 -3.51
N GLY A 172 -14.85 6.35 -4.19
CA GLY A 172 -13.84 7.29 -3.68
C GLY A 172 -14.13 7.79 -2.26
N ASP A 173 -15.38 8.16 -1.97
CA ASP A 173 -15.78 8.67 -0.66
C ASP A 173 -15.54 7.65 0.47
N ILE A 174 -15.91 6.37 0.25
CA ILE A 174 -15.72 5.29 1.22
C ILE A 174 -14.24 5.00 1.44
N ARG A 175 -13.45 5.00 0.35
CA ARG A 175 -12.00 4.79 0.44
C ARG A 175 -11.38 5.88 1.31
N ASP A 176 -11.72 7.13 1.07
CA ASP A 176 -11.17 8.27 1.78
C ASP A 176 -11.65 8.29 3.25
N GLU A 177 -12.91 7.91 3.51
CA GLU A 177 -13.44 7.72 4.86
C GLU A 177 -12.69 6.64 5.65
N ILE A 178 -12.40 5.49 5.03
CA ILE A 178 -11.61 4.42 5.65
C ILE A 178 -10.21 4.91 6.00
N LEU A 179 -9.53 5.58 5.06
CA LEU A 179 -8.17 6.08 5.29
C LEU A 179 -8.14 7.14 6.40
N LEU A 180 -9.09 8.07 6.42
CA LEU A 180 -9.23 9.07 7.49
C LEU A 180 -9.54 8.43 8.86
N ALA A 181 -10.38 7.39 8.88
CA ALA A 181 -10.68 6.65 10.11
C ALA A 181 -9.44 5.91 10.64
N VAL A 182 -8.63 5.33 9.75
CA VAL A 182 -7.35 4.70 10.10
C VAL A 182 -6.34 5.74 10.58
N GLU A 183 -6.17 6.84 9.87
CA GLU A 183 -5.22 7.90 10.22
C GLU A 183 -5.51 8.49 11.61
N SER A 184 -6.79 8.72 11.92
CA SER A 184 -7.22 9.29 13.20
C SER A 184 -7.12 8.31 14.38
N SER A 185 -7.43 7.03 14.15
CA SER A 185 -7.54 6.04 15.24
C SER A 185 -6.29 5.18 15.43
N ALA A 186 -5.55 4.93 14.35
CA ALA A 186 -4.42 4.00 14.29
C ALA A 186 -3.42 4.42 13.18
N PRO A 187 -2.74 5.58 13.30
CA PRO A 187 -1.89 6.12 12.24
C PRO A 187 -0.76 5.17 11.82
N MET A 188 -0.28 4.33 12.73
CA MET A 188 0.74 3.31 12.45
C MET A 188 0.24 2.20 11.50
N SER A 189 -1.08 2.03 11.37
CA SER A 189 -1.71 1.04 10.48
C SER A 189 -2.06 1.62 9.10
N LEU A 190 -1.86 2.93 8.89
CA LEU A 190 -2.16 3.58 7.61
C LEU A 190 -1.44 2.93 6.42
N PRO A 191 -0.13 2.60 6.50
CA PRO A 191 0.55 1.92 5.39
C PRO A 191 -0.04 0.54 5.09
N ALA A 192 -0.54 -0.19 6.10
CA ALA A 192 -1.16 -1.49 5.89
C ALA A 192 -2.54 -1.35 5.19
N ALA A 193 -3.31 -0.32 5.56
CA ALA A 193 -4.57 0.01 4.91
C ALA A 193 -4.38 0.44 3.46
N GLU A 194 -3.41 1.31 3.18
CA GLU A 194 -3.05 1.71 1.82
C GLU A 194 -2.61 0.50 1.00
N ASN A 195 -1.68 -0.32 1.51
CA ASN A 195 -1.23 -1.52 0.80
C ASN A 195 -2.38 -2.49 0.49
N PHE A 196 -3.35 -2.64 1.39
CA PHE A 196 -4.55 -3.44 1.14
C PHE A 196 -5.39 -2.87 -0.01
N LEU A 197 -5.58 -1.56 -0.06
CA LEU A 197 -6.33 -0.88 -1.13
C LEU A 197 -5.65 -1.02 -2.51
N TYR A 198 -4.32 -1.02 -2.56
CA TYR A 198 -3.55 -1.20 -3.81
C TYR A 198 -3.25 -2.67 -4.16
N MET A 199 -3.82 -3.62 -3.40
CA MET A 199 -3.69 -5.05 -3.62
C MET A 199 -4.51 -5.50 -4.83
N ASP A 200 -3.98 -6.46 -5.59
CA ASP A 200 -4.71 -7.07 -6.71
C ASP A 200 -5.91 -7.89 -6.21
N PHE A 201 -7.05 -7.81 -6.90
CA PHE A 201 -8.27 -8.55 -6.52
C PHE A 201 -8.07 -10.06 -6.44
N LEU A 202 -7.28 -10.64 -7.33
CA LEU A 202 -7.06 -12.07 -7.38
C LEU A 202 -6.14 -12.51 -6.25
N GLN A 203 -5.14 -11.68 -5.94
CA GLN A 203 -4.32 -11.84 -4.75
C GLN A 203 -5.21 -11.80 -3.50
N TYR A 204 -6.01 -10.74 -3.32
CA TYR A 204 -6.96 -10.64 -2.19
C TYR A 204 -7.90 -11.85 -2.12
N ALA A 205 -8.52 -12.23 -3.24
CA ALA A 205 -9.50 -13.32 -3.28
C ALA A 205 -8.89 -14.70 -2.97
N SER A 206 -7.57 -14.87 -3.07
CA SER A 206 -6.89 -16.13 -2.74
C SER A 206 -6.82 -16.40 -1.23
N ASP A 207 -6.70 -15.34 -0.40
CA ASP A 207 -6.70 -15.41 1.06
C ASP A 207 -7.35 -14.13 1.68
N PRO A 208 -8.67 -13.97 1.53
CA PRO A 208 -9.34 -12.73 1.92
C PRO A 208 -9.24 -12.48 3.42
N ASP A 209 -9.40 -13.53 4.24
CA ASP A 209 -9.32 -13.41 5.70
C ASP A 209 -7.90 -13.06 6.16
N GLY A 210 -6.86 -13.63 5.53
CA GLY A 210 -5.47 -13.30 5.83
C GLY A 210 -5.15 -11.84 5.58
N TYR A 211 -5.53 -11.31 4.41
CA TYR A 211 -5.27 -9.92 4.05
C TYR A 211 -6.09 -8.92 4.87
N GLU A 212 -7.37 -9.22 5.13
CA GLU A 212 -8.21 -8.40 6.01
C GLU A 212 -7.65 -8.35 7.45
N ASN A 213 -7.14 -9.47 7.95
CA ASN A 213 -6.51 -9.54 9.27
C ASN A 213 -5.18 -8.79 9.30
N GLN A 214 -4.37 -8.89 8.25
CA GLN A 214 -3.11 -8.16 8.14
C GLN A 214 -3.35 -6.64 8.14
N MET A 215 -4.37 -6.19 7.42
CA MET A 215 -4.76 -4.78 7.34
C MET A 215 -5.10 -4.22 8.73
N VAL A 216 -5.93 -4.92 9.52
CA VAL A 216 -6.40 -4.40 10.82
C VAL A 216 -5.53 -4.78 12.03
N ARG A 217 -4.46 -5.54 11.83
CA ARG A 217 -3.74 -6.23 12.93
C ARG A 217 -3.34 -5.29 14.07
N ASP A 218 -2.90 -4.09 13.73
CA ASP A 218 -2.33 -3.13 14.67
C ASP A 218 -3.34 -2.02 15.07
N MET A 219 -4.62 -2.18 14.69
CA MET A 219 -5.70 -1.25 15.00
C MET A 219 -6.43 -1.58 16.31
N PRO A 220 -7.03 -0.60 17.00
CA PRO A 220 -7.97 -0.85 18.09
C PRO A 220 -9.14 -1.75 17.63
N ALA A 221 -9.56 -2.69 18.47
CA ALA A 221 -10.54 -3.72 18.10
C ALA A 221 -11.86 -3.15 17.55
N ARG A 222 -12.33 -2.03 18.10
CA ARG A 222 -13.54 -1.35 17.62
C ARG A 222 -13.35 -0.80 16.21
N THR A 223 -12.29 -0.04 15.98
CA THR A 223 -11.92 0.51 14.68
C THR A 223 -11.73 -0.59 13.63
N ALA A 224 -11.07 -1.69 14.01
CA ALA A 224 -10.87 -2.85 13.16
C ALA A 224 -12.20 -3.47 12.66
N VAL A 225 -13.19 -3.61 13.56
CA VAL A 225 -14.52 -4.12 13.21
C VAL A 225 -15.28 -3.15 12.32
N GLU A 226 -15.25 -1.85 12.65
CA GLU A 226 -15.91 -0.80 11.86
C GLU A 226 -15.37 -0.77 10.42
N ILE A 227 -14.03 -0.77 10.24
CA ILE A 227 -13.40 -0.79 8.92
C ILE A 227 -13.72 -2.06 8.14
N LYS A 228 -13.62 -3.24 8.76
CA LYS A 228 -13.96 -4.50 8.09
C LYS A 228 -15.42 -4.51 7.61
N THR A 229 -16.33 -4.03 8.45
CA THR A 229 -17.76 -3.94 8.10
C THR A 229 -17.95 -3.01 6.92
N ALA A 230 -17.36 -1.81 6.96
CA ALA A 230 -17.43 -0.84 5.88
C ALA A 230 -16.88 -1.41 4.56
N LEU A 231 -15.75 -2.13 4.57
CA LEU A 231 -15.19 -2.78 3.39
C LEU A 231 -16.12 -3.85 2.80
N LEU A 232 -16.68 -4.71 3.66
CA LEU A 232 -17.56 -5.78 3.21
C LEU A 232 -18.86 -5.22 2.60
N GLU A 233 -19.42 -4.15 3.17
CA GLU A 233 -20.63 -3.50 2.68
C GLU A 233 -20.40 -2.71 1.38
N SER A 234 -19.20 -2.16 1.18
CA SER A 234 -18.86 -1.27 0.06
C SER A 234 -18.48 -1.95 -1.24
N GLY A 235 -18.36 -3.29 -1.26
CA GLY A 235 -18.14 -4.05 -2.50
C GLY A 235 -17.12 -5.19 -2.39
N VAL A 236 -16.26 -5.17 -1.38
CA VAL A 236 -15.21 -6.19 -1.19
C VAL A 236 -15.80 -7.59 -1.00
N SER A 237 -16.96 -7.69 -0.34
CA SER A 237 -17.71 -8.94 -0.22
C SER A 237 -18.06 -9.58 -1.57
N ARG A 238 -18.32 -8.77 -2.61
CA ARG A 238 -18.64 -9.25 -3.96
C ARG A 238 -17.41 -9.84 -4.63
N ILE A 239 -16.25 -9.22 -4.46
CA ILE A 239 -14.95 -9.73 -4.95
C ILE A 239 -14.70 -11.10 -4.32
N ARG A 240 -14.78 -11.18 -2.98
CA ARG A 240 -14.62 -12.41 -2.22
C ARG A 240 -15.57 -13.51 -2.71
N ALA A 241 -16.87 -13.22 -2.81
CA ALA A 241 -17.86 -14.20 -3.22
C ALA A 241 -17.70 -14.69 -4.67
N ALA A 242 -17.28 -13.81 -5.57
CA ALA A 242 -17.15 -14.11 -6.99
C ALA A 242 -15.82 -14.78 -7.34
N LEU A 243 -14.70 -14.24 -6.87
CA LEU A 243 -13.36 -14.63 -7.29
C LEU A 243 -12.71 -15.70 -6.40
N SER A 244 -12.97 -15.78 -5.10
CA SER A 244 -12.32 -16.78 -4.23
C SER A 244 -12.46 -18.24 -4.70
N PRO A 245 -13.58 -18.67 -5.31
CA PRO A 245 -13.68 -20.01 -5.86
C PRO A 245 -12.73 -20.28 -7.04
N VAL A 246 -12.36 -19.26 -7.80
CA VAL A 246 -11.57 -19.38 -9.04
C VAL A 246 -10.16 -18.80 -8.92
N ALA A 247 -9.85 -18.06 -7.85
CA ALA A 247 -8.65 -17.24 -7.73
C ALA A 247 -7.34 -18.01 -7.95
N SER A 248 -7.16 -19.13 -7.22
CA SER A 248 -5.98 -19.99 -7.34
C SER A 248 -5.77 -20.48 -8.78
N ASP A 249 -6.83 -20.99 -9.40
CA ASP A 249 -6.75 -21.55 -10.75
C ASP A 249 -6.50 -20.48 -11.82
N LEU A 250 -7.00 -19.26 -11.61
CA LEU A 250 -6.76 -18.13 -12.53
C LEU A 250 -5.33 -17.61 -12.43
N LEU A 251 -4.75 -17.58 -11.22
CA LEU A 251 -3.35 -17.27 -10.99
C LEU A 251 -2.46 -18.32 -11.67
N ASP A 252 -2.71 -19.60 -11.41
CA ASP A 252 -1.87 -20.70 -11.94
C ASP A 252 -1.89 -20.79 -13.47
N GLY A 253 -3.03 -20.46 -14.09
CA GLY A 253 -3.18 -20.53 -15.55
C GLY A 253 -2.86 -19.25 -16.32
N ASN A 254 -2.29 -18.22 -15.68
CA ASN A 254 -1.99 -16.92 -16.30
C ASN A 254 -3.18 -16.32 -17.06
N ALA A 255 -4.39 -16.49 -16.52
CA ALA A 255 -5.63 -15.98 -17.11
C ALA A 255 -5.99 -14.56 -16.63
N TRP A 256 -5.24 -14.06 -15.65
CA TRP A 256 -5.36 -12.72 -15.08
C TRP A 256 -4.21 -11.82 -15.54
N PRO A 257 -4.44 -10.51 -15.75
CA PRO A 257 -5.72 -9.81 -15.62
C PRO A 257 -6.69 -10.15 -16.74
N LEU A 258 -7.99 -10.04 -16.45
CA LEU A 258 -9.04 -10.25 -17.44
C LEU A 258 -8.95 -9.18 -18.53
N PRO A 259 -9.14 -9.53 -19.81
CA PRO A 259 -9.36 -8.54 -20.86
C PRO A 259 -10.50 -7.60 -20.47
N LEU A 260 -10.38 -6.30 -20.76
CA LEU A 260 -11.47 -5.35 -20.52
C LEU A 260 -12.68 -5.76 -21.36
N MET A 261 -13.78 -6.07 -20.69
CA MET A 261 -15.02 -6.50 -21.32
C MET A 261 -16.21 -5.77 -20.70
N ARG A 262 -17.27 -5.62 -21.48
CA ARG A 262 -18.56 -5.14 -20.99
C ARG A 262 -19.63 -6.12 -21.42
N VAL A 263 -20.45 -6.55 -20.46
CA VAL A 263 -21.66 -7.30 -20.77
C VAL A 263 -22.69 -6.31 -21.31
N ASP A 264 -23.12 -6.49 -22.56
CA ASP A 264 -24.06 -5.58 -23.21
C ASP A 264 -25.51 -6.06 -23.01
N TYR A 265 -25.74 -7.37 -23.08
CA TYR A 265 -27.09 -7.93 -22.94
C TYR A 265 -27.06 -9.35 -22.37
N VAL A 266 -28.02 -9.66 -21.50
CA VAL A 266 -28.24 -11.00 -20.97
C VAL A 266 -29.68 -11.41 -21.23
N SER A 267 -29.87 -12.54 -21.88
CA SER A 267 -31.18 -13.16 -22.06
C SER A 267 -31.18 -14.61 -21.62
N ARG A 268 -32.36 -15.07 -21.22
CA ARG A 268 -32.60 -16.45 -20.80
C ARG A 268 -33.71 -17.04 -21.64
N GLN A 269 -33.45 -18.21 -22.22
CA GLN A 269 -34.44 -19.04 -22.91
C GLN A 269 -34.39 -20.45 -22.30
N GLY A 270 -35.32 -20.74 -21.39
CA GLY A 270 -35.32 -21.98 -20.62
C GLY A 270 -34.12 -22.12 -19.69
N GLN A 271 -33.30 -23.15 -19.89
CA GLN A 271 -32.05 -23.40 -19.14
C GLN A 271 -30.81 -22.82 -19.84
N ILE A 272 -30.99 -22.21 -21.01
CA ILE A 272 -29.91 -21.61 -21.79
C ILE A 272 -29.90 -20.11 -21.54
N TRP A 273 -28.71 -19.61 -21.21
CA TRP A 273 -28.40 -18.21 -21.03
C TRP A 273 -27.58 -17.75 -22.23
N LYS A 274 -27.95 -16.63 -22.82
CA LYS A 274 -27.17 -15.96 -23.85
C LYS A 274 -26.67 -14.64 -23.27
N ILE A 275 -25.35 -14.48 -23.27
CA ILE A 275 -24.68 -13.25 -22.85
C ILE A 275 -23.99 -12.67 -24.09
N ASP A 276 -24.39 -11.48 -24.49
CA ASP A 276 -23.72 -10.67 -25.49
C ASP A 276 -22.78 -9.69 -24.77
N PHE A 277 -21.54 -9.59 -25.23
CA PHE A 277 -20.50 -8.79 -24.60
C PHE A 277 -19.58 -8.14 -25.64
N THR A 278 -18.92 -7.06 -25.25
CA THR A 278 -17.93 -6.36 -26.05
C THR A 278 -16.58 -6.41 -25.36
N VAL A 279 -15.55 -6.83 -26.09
CA VAL A 279 -14.15 -6.82 -25.64
C VAL A 279 -13.48 -5.58 -26.19
N PHE A 280 -12.74 -4.86 -25.35
CA PHE A 280 -12.06 -3.63 -25.73
C PHE A 280 -10.57 -3.86 -26.01
N GLY A 281 -10.04 -3.08 -26.93
CA GLY A 281 -8.63 -2.97 -27.26
C GLY A 281 -8.29 -1.54 -27.70
N ARG A 282 -7.01 -1.25 -27.86
CA ARG A 282 -6.49 0.07 -28.24
C ARG A 282 -6.18 0.19 -29.73
#